data_AF-B0MFX7-F1
#
_entry.id   AF-B0MFX7-F1
#
_cell.length_a   1.000
_cell.length_b   1.000
_cell.length_c   1.000
_cell.angle_alpha   90.00
_cell.angle_beta   90.00
_cell.angle_gamma   90.00
#
_symmetry.space_group_name_H-M   'P 1'
#
loop_
_entity.id
_entity.type
_entity.pdbx_description
1 polymer ?
#
loop_
_entity_poly.entity_id
_entity_poly.type
_entity_poly.pdbx_seq_one_letter_code
_entity_poly.pdbx_strand_id
1 'polypeptide(L)'
;MLSSKLADIFEEKGYEMEATEVSPGGVPGAMQGGGYDLIVYTSPVEGNYGVPILNATGFLVGINEEEFIEELMQEVENLEL
;
A
#
# COMPACT_ATOMS: atom_id res chain seq x y z
N MET A 1 3.92 4.00 -10.59
CA MET A 1 5.35 3.70 -10.28
C MET A 1 5.47 2.96 -8.97
N LEU A 2 4.84 3.45 -7.89
CA LEU A 2 4.75 2.70 -6.65
C LEU A 2 3.90 1.42 -6.83
N SER A 3 2.69 1.55 -7.39
CA SER A 3 1.78 0.41 -7.64
C SER A 3 2.42 -0.73 -8.44
N SER A 4 3.11 -0.39 -9.54
CA SER A 4 3.82 -1.38 -10.37
C SER A 4 4.91 -2.12 -9.60
N LYS A 5 5.71 -1.41 -8.79
CA LYS A 5 6.78 -2.04 -8.00
C LYS A 5 6.20 -2.95 -6.91
N LEU A 6 5.08 -2.55 -6.30
CA LEU A 6 4.35 -3.39 -5.35
C LEU A 6 3.75 -4.63 -6.04
N ALA A 7 3.18 -4.47 -7.24
CA ALA A 7 2.62 -5.58 -8.01
C ALA A 7 3.69 -6.66 -8.28
N ASP A 8 4.90 -6.27 -8.70
CA ASP A 8 6.02 -7.19 -8.90
C ASP A 8 6.36 -7.97 -7.61
N ILE A 9 6.42 -7.27 -6.47
CA ILE A 9 6.70 -7.88 -5.16
C ILE A 9 5.58 -8.86 -4.76
N PHE A 10 4.32 -8.46 -4.90
CA PHE A 10 3.19 -9.31 -4.56
C PHE A 10 3.16 -10.56 -5.46
N GLU A 11 3.40 -10.42 -6.75
CA GLU A 11 3.50 -11.53 -7.69
C GLU A 11 4.61 -12.51 -7.28
N GLU A 12 5.81 -12.01 -6.94
CA GLU A 12 6.92 -12.83 -6.43
C GLU A 12 6.56 -13.58 -5.12
N LYS A 13 5.69 -13.00 -4.30
CA LYS A 13 5.19 -13.58 -3.05
C LYS A 13 3.96 -14.46 -3.23
N GLY A 14 3.43 -14.60 -4.46
CA GLY A 14 2.28 -15.44 -4.77
C GLY A 14 0.92 -14.79 -4.51
N TYR A 15 0.86 -13.46 -4.43
CA TYR A 15 -0.36 -12.68 -4.28
C TYR A 15 -0.75 -11.99 -5.59
N GLU A 16 -2.04 -11.75 -5.77
CA GLU A 16 -2.57 -10.87 -6.80
C GLU A 16 -2.96 -9.52 -6.16
N MET A 17 -2.64 -8.41 -6.83
CA MET A 17 -2.90 -7.06 -6.35
C MET A 17 -3.71 -6.27 -7.38
N GLU A 18 -4.76 -5.58 -6.91
CA GLU A 18 -5.41 -4.50 -7.65
C GLU A 18 -5.10 -3.15 -6.97
N ALA A 19 -4.85 -2.11 -7.77
CA ALA A 19 -4.40 -0.82 -7.26
C ALA A 19 -5.21 0.33 -7.85
N THR A 20 -5.61 1.28 -7.00
CA THR A 20 -6.14 2.59 -7.42
C THR A 20 -5.16 3.68 -7.00
N GLU A 21 -4.62 4.43 -7.96
CA GLU A 21 -3.74 5.57 -7.66
C GLU A 21 -4.53 6.88 -7.56
N VAL A 22 -4.44 7.55 -6.40
CA VAL A 22 -5.03 8.87 -6.16
C VAL A 22 -4.05 9.77 -5.41
N SER A 23 -4.25 11.09 -5.47
CA SER A 23 -3.56 12.02 -4.58
C SER A 23 -4.07 11.88 -3.13
N PRO A 24 -3.34 12.36 -2.10
CA PRO A 24 -3.80 12.25 -0.71
C PRO A 24 -5.21 12.79 -0.48
N GLY A 25 -5.59 13.88 -1.14
CA GLY A 25 -6.94 14.45 -1.07
C GLY A 25 -8.03 13.60 -1.75
N GLY A 26 -7.65 12.62 -2.58
CA GLY A 26 -8.57 11.69 -3.24
C GLY A 26 -8.85 10.42 -2.45
N VAL A 27 -8.05 10.10 -1.42
CA VAL A 27 -8.21 8.89 -0.60
C VAL A 27 -9.60 8.77 0.03
N PRO A 28 -10.19 9.84 0.63
CA PRO A 28 -11.56 9.74 1.16
C PRO A 28 -12.61 9.37 0.11
N GLY A 29 -12.41 9.78 -1.14
CA GLY A 29 -13.30 9.44 -2.25
C GLY A 29 -13.14 7.99 -2.69
N ALA A 30 -11.89 7.52 -2.81
CA ALA A 30 -11.59 6.13 -3.14
C ALA A 30 -12.18 5.18 -2.08
N MET A 31 -11.92 5.44 -0.79
CA MET A 31 -12.39 4.60 0.32
C MET A 31 -13.92 4.55 0.47
N GLN A 32 -14.66 5.53 -0.06
CA GLN A 32 -16.13 5.47 -0.11
C GLN A 32 -16.66 4.52 -1.19
N GLY A 33 -15.88 4.31 -2.26
CA GLY A 33 -16.30 3.57 -3.45
C GLY A 33 -15.87 2.10 -3.49
N GLY A 34 -14.94 1.67 -2.63
CA GLY A 34 -14.34 0.34 -2.71
C GLY A 34 -14.01 -0.29 -1.36
N GLY A 35 -13.81 -1.61 -1.36
CA GLY A 35 -13.20 -2.36 -0.26
C GLY A 35 -11.72 -2.54 -0.56
N TYR A 36 -10.89 -1.69 0.05
CA TYR A 36 -9.44 -1.80 -0.03
C TYR A 36 -8.93 -2.46 1.24
N ASP A 37 -7.85 -3.23 1.14
CA ASP A 37 -7.28 -3.92 2.30
C ASP A 37 -6.15 -3.12 2.97
N LEU A 38 -5.51 -2.19 2.24
CA LEU A 38 -4.42 -1.37 2.74
C LEU A 38 -4.24 -0.09 1.90
N ILE A 39 -3.57 0.90 2.49
CA ILE A 39 -3.15 2.15 1.83
C ILE A 39 -1.62 2.22 1.88
N VAL A 40 -0.97 2.44 0.73
CA VAL A 40 0.46 2.74 0.68
C VAL A 40 0.66 4.14 0.11
N TYR A 41 1.45 4.97 0.78
CA TYR A 41 1.65 6.36 0.38
C TYR A 41 3.12 6.76 0.24
N THR A 42 3.39 7.74 -0.62
CA THR A 42 4.65 8.52 -0.66
C THR A 42 4.44 10.00 -0.34
N SER A 43 3.21 10.37 -0.02
CA SER A 43 2.83 11.67 0.53
C SER A 43 1.82 11.41 1.64
N PRO A 44 2.01 11.96 2.85
CA PRO A 44 1.19 11.63 4.00
C PRO A 44 -0.32 11.70 3.70
N VAL A 45 -1.04 10.67 4.14
CA VAL A 45 -2.50 10.60 4.06
C VAL A 45 -3.04 10.87 5.46
N GLU A 46 -3.97 11.83 5.56
CA GLU A 46 -4.65 12.12 6.83
C GLU A 46 -5.90 11.25 6.98
N GLY A 47 -6.22 10.91 8.23
CA GLY A 47 -7.42 10.17 8.61
C GLY A 47 -7.16 8.74 9.08
N ASN A 48 -8.24 8.05 9.40
CA ASN A 48 -8.25 6.63 9.73
C ASN A 48 -9.32 5.97 8.85
N TYR A 49 -8.91 4.98 8.07
CA TYR A 49 -9.77 4.30 7.11
C TYR A 49 -10.06 2.83 7.48
N GLY A 50 -9.67 2.40 8.69
CA GLY A 50 -9.90 1.04 9.16
C GLY A 50 -9.01 -0.03 8.52
N VAL A 51 -8.02 0.39 7.74
CA VAL A 51 -7.05 -0.47 7.04
C VAL A 51 -5.64 0.00 7.37
N PRO A 52 -4.62 -0.87 7.29
CA PRO A 52 -3.22 -0.47 7.43
C PRO A 52 -2.84 0.66 6.47
N ILE A 53 -2.05 1.62 6.97
CA ILE A 53 -1.58 2.77 6.20
C ILE A 53 -0.05 2.82 6.29
N LEU A 54 0.62 2.53 5.18
CA LEU A 54 2.06 2.31 5.12
C LEU A 54 2.80 3.42 4.36
N ASN A 55 3.96 3.81 4.87
CA ASN A 55 4.80 4.83 4.26
C ASN A 55 5.87 4.21 3.34
N ALA A 56 5.70 4.35 2.03
CA ALA A 56 6.64 3.85 1.03
C ALA A 56 7.58 4.94 0.48
N THR A 57 7.74 6.08 1.16
CA THR A 57 8.56 7.18 0.64
C THR A 57 10.03 6.75 0.44
N GLY A 58 10.61 6.03 1.40
CA GLY A 58 11.97 5.49 1.29
C GLY A 58 12.06 4.40 0.22
N PHE A 59 11.13 3.46 0.24
CA PHE A 59 11.04 2.37 -0.72
C PHE A 59 10.99 2.84 -2.18
N LEU A 60 10.26 3.92 -2.46
CA LEU A 60 10.14 4.47 -3.81
C LEU A 60 11.47 5.00 -4.35
N VAL A 61 12.34 5.52 -3.49
CA VAL A 61 13.64 6.11 -3.85
C VAL A 61 14.81 5.15 -3.65
N GLY A 62 14.54 3.90 -3.30
CA GLY A 62 15.56 2.86 -3.15
C GLY A 62 16.25 2.81 -1.79
N ILE A 63 15.58 3.29 -0.74
CA ILE A 63 16.10 3.33 0.63
C ILE A 63 15.22 2.42 1.50
N ASN A 64 15.86 1.61 2.34
CA ASN A 64 15.19 0.69 3.28
C ASN A 64 14.13 -0.19 2.61
N GLU A 65 14.42 -0.69 1.40
CA GLU A 65 13.42 -1.47 0.65
C GLU A 65 13.04 -2.75 1.36
N GLU A 66 14.02 -3.48 1.90
CA GLU A 66 13.80 -4.75 2.61
C GLU A 66 12.94 -4.54 3.85
N GLU A 67 13.23 -3.51 4.65
CA GLU A 67 12.46 -3.16 5.86
C GLU A 67 11.00 -2.85 5.51
N PHE A 68 10.77 -2.05 4.47
CA PHE A 68 9.41 -1.75 4.01
C PHE A 68 8.68 -3.01 3.51
N ILE A 69 9.36 -3.89 2.78
CA ILE A 69 8.75 -5.13 2.28
C ILE A 69 8.39 -6.06 3.45
N GLU A 70 9.25 -6.15 4.47
CA GLU A 70 8.95 -6.93 5.68
C GLU A 70 7.72 -6.37 6.41
N GLU A 71 7.64 -5.05 6.62
CA GLU A 71 6.48 -4.39 7.22
C GLU A 71 5.20 -4.62 6.40
N LEU A 72 5.28 -4.43 5.07
CA LEU A 72 4.17 -4.68 4.16
C LEU A 72 3.65 -6.11 4.26
N MET A 73 4.54 -7.10 4.24
CA MET A 73 4.13 -8.51 4.30
C MET A 73 3.55 -8.90 5.66
N GLN A 74 4.04 -8.31 6.76
CA GLN A 74 3.44 -8.51 8.08
C GLN A 74 1.99 -8.03 8.12
N GLU A 75 1.70 -6.84 7.58
CA GLU A 75 0.32 -6.34 7.50
C GLU A 75 -0.54 -7.25 6.60
N VAL A 76 0.00 -7.69 5.46
CA VAL A 76 -0.73 -8.56 4.52
C VAL A 76 -1.06 -9.92 5.13
N GLU A 77 -0.14 -10.53 5.87
CA GLU A 77 -0.37 -11.81 6.56
C GLU A 77 -1.44 -11.71 7.67
N ASN A 78 -1.67 -10.50 8.19
CA ASN A 78 -2.71 -10.22 9.19
C ASN A 78 -4.09 -9.89 8.56
N LEU A 79 -4.17 -9.74 7.25
CA LEU A 79 -5.44 -9.54 6.55
C LEU A 79 -6.22 -10.87 6.48
N GLU A 80 -7.53 -10.81 6.77
CA GLU A 80 -8.44 -11.93 6.54
C GLU A 80 -8.91 -11.91 5.07
N LEU A 81 -8.06 -12.40 4.15
CA LEU A 81 -8.31 -12.47 2.70
C LEU A 81 -9.17 -13.68 2.27
#